data_AF-A0AA42P4S4-F1
#
_entry.id   AF-A0AA42P4S4-F1
#
_cell.length_a   1.000
_cell.length_b   1.000
_cell.length_c   1.000
_cell.angle_alpha   90.00
_cell.angle_beta   90.00
_cell.angle_gamma   90.00
#
_symmetry.space_group_name_H-M   'P 1'
#
loop_
_entity.id
_entity.type
_entity.pdbx_description
1 polymer ?
#
loop_
_entity_poly.entity_id
_entity_poly.type
_entity_poly.pdbx_seq_one_letter_code
_entity_poly.pdbx_strand_id
1 'polypeptide(L)'
;METIIVEGMTRMGWSRAYAERRARIFLRKANSPSKLRMVAAKLGMLDEAPPAPKPRPLEKKVTGKTELPKNRFKPSTKMTKAEIAKLPSIDARPAPKTALQRLERALGPDDGRRRRGGSPVVQGGSPGLGRRR
;
A
#
# COMPACT_ATOMS: atom_id res chain seq x y z
N MET A 1 -8.41 26.14 -11.67
CA MET A 1 -8.07 24.74 -11.34
C MET A 1 -8.04 24.52 -9.83
N GLU A 2 -7.21 25.23 -9.07
CA GLU A 2 -7.15 25.13 -7.59
C GLU A 2 -8.49 25.41 -6.91
N THR A 3 -9.14 26.50 -7.31
CA THR A 3 -10.43 26.94 -6.77
C THR A 3 -11.52 25.89 -6.94
N ILE A 4 -11.61 25.25 -8.11
CA ILE A 4 -12.61 24.21 -8.40
C ILE A 4 -12.40 22.96 -7.52
N ILE A 5 -11.16 22.56 -7.31
CA ILE A 5 -10.81 21.41 -6.45
C ILE A 5 -11.15 21.73 -5.00
N VAL A 6 -10.77 22.92 -4.52
CA VAL A 6 -11.07 23.38 -3.15
C VAL A 6 -12.58 23.45 -2.95
N GLU A 7 -13.32 24.02 -3.89
CA GLU A 7 -14.77 24.15 -3.82
C GLU A 7 -15.47 22.78 -3.77
N GLY A 8 -15.06 21.84 -4.63
CA GLY A 8 -15.55 20.46 -4.58
C GLY A 8 -15.27 19.79 -3.23
N MET A 9 -14.09 20.00 -2.66
CA MET A 9 -13.74 19.45 -1.34
C MET A 9 -14.52 20.10 -0.21
N THR A 10 -14.78 21.41 -0.26
CA THR A 10 -15.63 22.08 0.72
C THR A 10 -17.08 21.62 0.64
N ARG A 11 -17.61 21.34 -0.56
CA ARG A 11 -18.95 20.72 -0.73
C ARG A 11 -19.04 19.32 -0.15
N MET A 12 -17.92 18.59 -0.07
CA MET A 12 -17.81 17.30 0.62
C MET A 12 -17.62 17.43 2.14
N GLY A 13 -17.79 18.63 2.72
CA GLY A 13 -17.71 18.87 4.16
C GLY A 13 -16.29 19.09 4.69
N TRP A 14 -15.30 19.31 3.83
CA TRP A 14 -13.93 19.58 4.28
C TRP A 14 -13.81 21.05 4.68
N SER A 15 -13.08 21.34 5.75
CA SER A 15 -12.79 22.73 6.11
C SER A 15 -11.97 23.40 5.00
N ARG A 16 -12.23 24.68 4.74
CA ARG A 16 -11.60 25.43 3.64
C ARG A 16 -10.06 25.39 3.71
N ALA A 17 -9.50 25.61 4.90
CA ALA A 17 -8.06 25.54 5.13
C ALA A 17 -7.47 24.14 4.86
N TYR A 18 -8.23 23.07 5.16
CA TYR A 18 -7.81 21.70 4.88
C TYR A 18 -7.90 21.37 3.39
N ALA A 19 -8.99 21.79 2.73
CA ALA A 19 -9.19 21.65 1.30
C ALA A 19 -8.08 22.35 0.50
N GLU A 20 -7.73 23.58 0.84
CA GLU A 20 -6.64 24.33 0.21
C GLU A 20 -5.28 23.64 0.36
N ARG A 21 -4.96 23.16 1.56
CA ARG A 21 -3.72 22.42 1.81
C ARG A 21 -3.64 21.15 0.95
N ARG A 22 -4.75 20.43 0.83
CA ARG A 22 -4.82 19.17 0.09
C ARG A 22 -4.85 19.39 -1.42
N ALA A 23 -5.52 20.44 -1.91
CA ALA A 23 -5.49 20.84 -3.31
C ALA A 23 -4.07 21.19 -3.78
N ARG A 24 -3.31 21.96 -2.98
CA ARG A 24 -1.91 22.28 -3.27
C ARG A 24 -1.02 21.04 -3.37
N ILE A 25 -1.17 20.08 -2.45
CA ILE A 25 -0.42 18.81 -2.49
C ILE A 25 -0.79 17.99 -3.73
N PHE A 26 -2.08 17.90 -4.03
CA PHE A 26 -2.58 17.15 -5.17
C PHE A 26 -2.04 17.73 -6.48
N LEU A 27 -2.10 19.05 -6.67
CA LEU A 27 -1.61 19.70 -7.87
C LEU A 27 -0.10 19.66 -7.99
N ARG A 28 0.65 19.80 -6.89
CA ARG A 28 2.10 19.58 -6.90
C ARG A 28 2.46 18.17 -7.38
N LYS A 29 1.65 17.17 -7.03
CA LYS A 29 1.86 15.78 -7.48
C LYS A 29 1.41 15.56 -8.92
N ALA A 30 0.31 16.19 -9.34
CA ALA A 30 -0.20 16.15 -10.71
C ALA A 30 0.78 16.82 -11.69
N ASN A 31 1.35 17.97 -11.31
CA ASN A 31 2.35 18.72 -12.05
C ASN A 31 3.78 18.24 -11.79
N SER A 32 3.97 17.03 -11.27
CA SER A 32 5.31 16.49 -11.09
C SER A 32 5.96 16.24 -12.47
N PRO A 33 7.25 16.55 -12.67
CA PRO A 33 7.92 16.37 -13.96
C PRO A 33 7.81 14.94 -14.51
N SER A 34 7.84 13.93 -13.64
CA SER A 34 7.63 12.53 -14.02
C SER A 34 6.22 12.27 -14.55
N LYS A 35 5.19 12.83 -13.93
CA LYS A 35 3.80 12.66 -14.37
C LYS A 35 3.51 13.43 -15.64
N LEU A 36 4.05 14.63 -15.79
CA LEU A 36 3.97 15.41 -17.04
C LEU A 36 4.67 14.67 -18.19
N ARG A 37 5.88 14.12 -17.95
CA ARG A 37 6.57 13.27 -18.95
C ARG A 37 5.78 12.02 -19.31
N MET A 38 5.17 11.35 -18.33
CA MET A 38 4.32 10.18 -18.59
C MET A 38 3.09 10.54 -19.42
N VAL A 39 2.46 11.69 -19.15
CA VAL A 39 1.31 12.17 -19.94
C VAL A 39 1.77 12.56 -21.34
N ALA A 40 2.88 13.26 -21.49
CA ALA A 40 3.47 13.60 -22.79
C ALA A 40 3.83 12.33 -23.59
N ALA A 41 4.39 11.31 -22.94
CA ALA A 41 4.64 9.99 -23.54
C ALA A 41 3.34 9.33 -24.02
N LYS A 42 2.32 9.34 -23.17
CA LYS A 42 1.00 8.77 -23.51
C LYS A 42 0.32 9.50 -24.67
N LEU A 43 0.55 10.79 -24.79
CA LEU A 43 0.03 11.63 -25.88
C LEU A 43 0.92 11.62 -27.12
N GLY A 44 2.03 10.86 -27.13
CA GLY A 44 2.96 10.82 -28.27
C GLY A 44 3.67 12.15 -28.52
N MET A 45 3.67 13.06 -27.54
CA MET A 45 4.29 14.40 -27.64
C MET A 45 5.74 14.43 -27.14
N LEU A 46 6.34 13.26 -26.89
CA LEU A 46 7.78 13.18 -26.72
C LEU A 46 8.40 13.19 -28.13
N ASP A 47 8.71 14.38 -28.62
CA ASP A 47 9.70 14.49 -29.70
C ASP A 47 10.98 13.79 -29.22
N GLU A 48 11.59 13.00 -30.10
CA GLU A 48 12.88 12.34 -29.90
C GLU A 48 14.00 13.38 -29.73
N ALA A 49 14.00 14.07 -28.59
CA ALA A 49 15.12 14.85 -28.10
C ALA A 49 16.13 13.89 -27.47
N PRO A 50 17.44 14.15 -27.63
CA PRO A 50 18.50 13.15 -27.56
C PRO A 50 18.45 12.35 -26.26
N PRO A 51 18.89 11.07 -26.27
CA PRO A 51 18.77 10.17 -25.13
C PRO A 51 19.21 10.92 -23.88
N ALA A 52 18.27 11.09 -22.96
CA ALA A 52 18.49 11.85 -21.74
C ALA A 52 19.84 11.40 -21.16
N PRO A 53 20.74 12.33 -20.78
CA PRO A 53 22.02 11.95 -20.22
C PRO A 53 21.73 10.96 -19.10
N LYS A 54 22.34 9.76 -19.21
CA LYS A 54 22.22 8.67 -18.24
C LYS A 54 22.12 9.30 -16.86
N PRO A 55 21.13 8.94 -16.02
CA PRO A 55 21.03 9.53 -14.69
C PRO A 55 22.41 9.36 -14.06
N ARG A 56 23.16 10.47 -13.93
CA ARG A 56 24.43 10.44 -13.20
C ARG A 56 24.04 9.85 -11.86
N PRO A 57 24.73 8.82 -11.36
CA PRO A 57 24.42 8.27 -10.05
C PRO A 57 24.36 9.47 -9.12
N LEU A 58 23.15 9.79 -8.66
CA LEU A 58 22.95 10.86 -7.71
C LEU A 58 23.82 10.42 -6.54
N GLU A 59 24.96 11.07 -6.38
CA GLU A 59 25.68 11.05 -5.13
C GLU A 59 24.61 11.35 -4.11
N LYS A 60 24.25 10.31 -3.35
CA LYS A 60 23.26 10.42 -2.29
C LYS A 60 23.85 11.48 -1.40
N LYS A 61 23.40 12.74 -1.54
CA LYS A 61 23.62 13.76 -0.53
C LYS A 61 23.06 13.11 0.71
N VAL A 62 23.96 12.65 1.57
CA VAL A 62 23.65 12.20 2.90
C VAL A 62 23.10 13.45 3.55
N THR A 63 21.79 13.65 3.44
CA THR A 63 21.07 14.61 4.25
C THR A 63 21.43 14.21 5.66
N GLY A 64 22.27 15.04 6.30
CA GLY A 64 22.78 14.82 7.64
C GLY A 64 21.63 14.29 8.47
N LYS A 65 21.84 13.09 9.02
CA LYS A 65 20.83 12.38 9.80
C LYS A 65 20.28 13.40 10.79
N THR A 66 19.05 13.84 10.61
CA THR A 66 18.33 14.46 11.72
C THR A 66 18.33 13.37 12.76
N GLU A 67 19.12 13.57 13.82
CA GLU A 67 19.21 12.63 14.92
C GLU A 67 17.84 12.60 15.59
N LEU A 68 16.96 11.75 15.07
CA LEU A 68 15.77 11.35 15.77
C LEU A 68 16.26 10.81 17.10
N PRO A 69 15.78 11.33 18.24
CA PRO A 69 16.18 10.82 19.54
C PRO A 69 15.87 9.33 19.55
N LYS A 70 16.91 8.50 19.66
CA LYS A 70 16.85 7.03 19.62
C LYS A 70 16.01 6.42 20.77
N ASN A 71 15.42 7.25 21.63
CA ASN A 71 14.73 6.90 22.86
C ASN A 71 13.20 7.08 22.82
N ARG A 72 12.55 7.06 21.65
CA ARG A 72 11.06 7.09 21.59
C ARG A 72 10.40 5.77 21.98
N PHE A 73 11.11 4.66 21.87
CA PHE A 73 10.70 3.39 22.44
C PHE A 73 11.59 3.12 23.64
N LYS A 74 11.10 3.44 24.84
CA LYS A 74 11.62 2.75 26.03
C LYS A 74 11.41 1.26 25.76
N PRO A 75 12.45 0.42 25.67
CA PRO A 75 12.21 -1.00 25.69
C PRO A 75 11.50 -1.27 27.02
N SER A 76 10.22 -1.64 26.92
CA SER A 76 9.55 -2.39 27.98
C SER A 76 10.55 -3.39 28.50
N THR A 77 10.80 -3.38 29.81
CA THR A 77 11.70 -4.26 30.54
C THR A 77 11.77 -5.62 29.84
N LYS A 78 12.90 -5.89 29.17
CA LYS A 78 13.07 -7.15 28.47
C LYS A 78 13.12 -8.23 29.55
N MET A 79 12.09 -9.06 29.63
CA MET A 79 12.08 -10.19 30.55
C MET A 79 13.30 -11.07 30.27
N THR A 80 13.95 -11.54 31.33
CA THR A 80 15.09 -12.45 31.21
C THR A 80 14.63 -13.79 30.65
N LYS A 81 15.55 -14.56 30.05
CA LYS A 81 15.25 -15.91 29.53
C LYS A 81 14.62 -16.81 30.61
N ALA A 82 15.01 -16.62 31.87
CA ALA A 82 14.47 -17.32 33.03
C ALA A 82 13.04 -16.91 33.39
N GLU A 83 12.67 -15.65 33.20
CA GLU A 83 11.29 -15.17 33.39
C GLU A 83 10.38 -15.62 32.26
N ILE A 84 10.88 -15.63 31.01
CA ILE A 84 10.13 -16.12 29.84
C ILE A 84 9.79 -17.61 30.00
N ALA A 85 10.69 -18.41 30.59
CA ALA A 85 10.45 -19.83 30.85
C ALA A 85 9.37 -20.09 31.91
N LYS A 86 9.03 -19.10 32.74
CA LYS A 86 7.96 -19.20 33.76
C LYS A 86 6.59 -18.82 33.21
N LEU A 87 6.50 -18.29 31.98
CA LEU A 87 5.22 -17.96 31.37
C LEU A 87 4.46 -19.23 30.97
N PRO A 88 3.14 -19.27 31.13
CA PRO A 88 2.34 -20.39 30.65
C PRO A 88 2.52 -20.55 29.15
N SER A 89 2.77 -21.79 28.69
CA SER A 89 2.91 -22.07 27.25
C SER A 89 1.58 -21.79 26.54
N ILE A 90 1.57 -20.82 25.63
CA ILE A 90 0.40 -20.50 24.79
C ILE A 90 0.47 -21.39 23.54
N ASP A 91 0.38 -22.70 23.73
CA ASP A 91 0.41 -23.70 22.63
C ASP A 91 -0.96 -23.97 22.00
N ALA A 92 -2.00 -23.23 22.38
CA ALA A 92 -3.34 -23.46 21.84
C ALA A 92 -3.57 -22.77 20.48
N ARG A 93 -2.57 -22.75 19.58
CA ARG A 93 -2.83 -22.39 18.18
C ARG A 93 -3.47 -23.61 17.51
N PRO A 94 -4.69 -23.50 16.96
CA PRO A 94 -5.29 -24.63 16.26
C PRO A 94 -4.40 -25.03 15.09
N ALA A 95 -4.30 -26.33 14.85
CA ALA A 95 -3.55 -26.86 13.73
C ALA A 95 -3.99 -26.19 12.41
N PRO A 96 -3.06 -25.91 11.48
CA PRO A 96 -3.42 -25.36 10.19
C PRO A 96 -4.39 -26.30 9.48
N LYS A 97 -5.53 -25.77 9.05
CA LYS A 97 -6.56 -26.57 8.36
C LYS A 97 -6.01 -27.24 7.11
N THR A 98 -6.37 -28.51 6.88
CA THR A 98 -6.02 -29.25 5.66
C THR A 98 -6.75 -28.67 4.43
N ALA A 99 -6.34 -29.05 3.22
CA ALA A 99 -6.98 -28.59 1.98
C ALA A 99 -8.47 -28.94 1.92
N LEU A 100 -8.84 -30.16 2.33
CA LEU A 100 -10.24 -30.63 2.41
C LEU A 100 -11.06 -29.77 3.38
N GLN A 101 -10.55 -29.54 4.59
CA GLN A 101 -11.22 -28.69 5.60
C GLN A 101 -11.39 -27.22 5.15
N ARG A 102 -10.53 -26.75 4.23
CA ARG A 102 -10.67 -25.43 3.61
C ARG A 102 -11.78 -25.42 2.56
N LEU A 103 -11.87 -26.47 1.74
CA LEU A 103 -12.91 -26.63 0.72
C LEU A 103 -14.29 -26.81 1.34
N GLU A 104 -14.41 -27.68 2.35
CA GLU A 104 -15.66 -27.88 3.11
C GLU A 104 -16.12 -26.58 3.78
N ARG A 105 -15.19 -25.76 4.30
CA ARG A 105 -15.55 -24.44 4.82
C ARG A 105 -15.95 -23.43 3.75
N ALA A 106 -15.38 -23.54 2.54
CA ALA A 106 -15.72 -22.66 1.43
C ALA A 106 -17.11 -22.99 0.88
N LEU A 107 -17.42 -24.28 0.73
CA LEU A 107 -18.62 -24.81 0.09
C LEU A 107 -19.74 -25.17 1.07
N GLY A 108 -19.42 -25.36 2.35
CA GLY A 108 -20.37 -25.73 3.39
C GLY A 108 -21.26 -24.56 3.83
N PRO A 109 -22.37 -24.86 4.53
CA PRO A 109 -23.33 -23.87 5.01
C PRO A 109 -22.66 -22.79 5.87
N ASP A 110 -23.18 -21.57 5.79
CA ASP A 110 -22.61 -20.44 6.53
C ASP A 110 -23.12 -20.45 7.97
N ASP A 111 -22.29 -20.93 8.90
CA ASP A 111 -22.61 -21.04 10.34
C ASP A 111 -22.71 -19.67 11.07
N GLY A 112 -23.07 -18.58 10.37
CA GLY A 112 -23.26 -17.24 10.93
C GLY A 112 -21.98 -16.54 11.44
N ARG A 113 -20.83 -17.23 11.47
CA ARG A 113 -19.52 -16.59 11.73
C ARG A 113 -19.08 -15.85 10.49
N ARG A 114 -19.26 -14.52 10.48
CA ARG A 114 -18.72 -13.57 9.49
C ARG A 114 -17.41 -14.09 8.89
N ARG A 115 -17.48 -14.65 7.67
CA ARG A 115 -16.33 -15.05 6.87
C ARG A 115 -15.55 -13.78 6.56
N ARG A 116 -14.62 -13.39 7.45
CA ARG A 116 -13.77 -12.23 7.23
C ARG A 116 -12.92 -12.47 5.98
N GLY A 117 -13.33 -11.85 4.86
CA GLY A 117 -12.50 -11.63 3.69
C GLY A 117 -12.37 -12.81 2.72
N GLY A 118 -13.46 -13.22 2.09
CA GLY A 118 -13.43 -14.16 0.98
C GLY A 118 -14.32 -13.70 -0.18
N SER A 119 -14.01 -12.55 -0.77
CA SER A 119 -14.46 -12.29 -2.15
C SER A 119 -13.94 -13.43 -3.01
N PRO A 120 -14.73 -14.00 -3.95
CA PRO A 120 -14.28 -15.14 -4.73
C PRO A 120 -13.00 -14.71 -5.44
N VAL A 121 -11.91 -15.36 -5.05
CA VAL A 121 -10.66 -15.31 -5.78
C VAL A 121 -10.96 -16.01 -7.10
N VAL A 122 -11.49 -15.27 -8.06
CA VAL A 122 -11.24 -15.53 -9.47
C VAL A 122 -9.76 -15.17 -9.66
N GLN A 123 -8.89 -16.04 -9.13
CA GLN A 123 -7.52 -16.12 -9.58
C GLN A 123 -7.64 -16.49 -11.05
N GLY A 124 -7.37 -15.50 -11.91
CA GLY A 124 -7.34 -15.68 -13.35
C GLY A 124 -6.59 -16.96 -13.67
N GLY A 125 -7.32 -17.93 -14.21
CA GLY A 125 -6.73 -19.12 -14.78
C GLY A 125 -5.76 -18.69 -15.87
N SER A 126 -4.62 -19.39 -15.95
CA SER A 126 -3.66 -19.26 -17.03
C SER A 126 -4.40 -19.28 -18.39
N PRO A 127 -4.20 -18.27 -19.26
CA PRO A 127 -4.80 -18.26 -20.58
C PRO A 127 -4.00 -19.23 -21.46
N GLY A 128 -4.34 -20.51 -21.39
CA GLY A 128 -3.60 -21.51 -22.14
C GLY A 128 -3.95 -22.91 -21.68
N LEU A 129 -5.09 -23.42 -22.18
CA LEU A 129 -5.42 -24.81 -22.47
C LEU A 129 -6.94 -24.92 -22.69
N GLY A 130 -7.44 -24.12 -23.63
CA GLY A 130 -8.79 -24.27 -24.17
C GLY A 130 -8.73 -25.17 -25.41
N ARG A 131 -9.24 -26.39 -25.26
CA ARG A 131 -9.41 -27.40 -26.33
C ARG A 131 -10.11 -26.77 -27.55
N ARG A 132 -9.50 -26.87 -28.73
CA ARG A 132 -10.13 -26.51 -30.01
C ARG A 132 -11.38 -27.39 -30.21
N ARG A 133 -12.50 -26.77 -30.55
CA ARG A 133 -13.62 -27.45 -31.21
C ARG A 133 -13.47 -27.28 -32.71
#